data_AF-A0A7S3H5Y3-F1
#
_entry.id   AF-A0A7S3H5Y3-F1
#
_cell.length_a   1.000
_cell.length_b   1.000
_cell.length_c   1.000
_cell.angle_alpha   90.00
_cell.angle_beta   90.00
_cell.angle_gamma   90.00
#
_symmetry.space_group_name_H-M   'P 1'
#
loop_
_entity.id
_entity.type
_entity.pdbx_description
1 polymer ?
#
loop_
_entity_poly.entity_id
_entity_poly.type
_entity_poly.pdbx_seq_one_letter_code
_entity_poly.pdbx_strand_id
1 'polypeptide(L)'
;GEDGENQAFYRKLHQQYGLDLLVTGHRHDQELWTPSMTYKNFMGGLTCFVTGGGGGITSEATPNPEDKKDWYGEGEYGFYDLTITKASIKIESINYDGKVLLDTIVYPK
;
A
#
# COMPACT_ATOMS: atom_id res chain seq x y z
N GLY A 1 13.36 -1.02 4.25
CA GLY A 1 12.06 -1.30 4.89
C GLY A 1 11.80 -2.77 4.72
N GLU A 2 11.44 -3.45 5.81
CA GLU A 2 11.25 -4.91 5.85
C GLU A 2 10.24 -5.41 4.80
N ASP A 3 9.33 -4.56 4.33
CA ASP A 3 8.37 -4.86 3.24
C ASP A 3 9.01 -5.05 1.85
N GLY A 4 10.25 -4.55 1.67
CA GLY A 4 10.98 -4.61 0.40
C GLY A 4 11.98 -5.77 0.29
N GLU A 5 12.38 -6.39 1.39
CA GLU A 5 13.51 -7.34 1.39
C GLU A 5 13.19 -8.67 0.69
N ASN A 6 11.90 -9.02 0.59
CA ASN A 6 11.43 -10.28 -0.01
C ASN A 6 10.64 -10.11 -1.31
N GLN A 7 10.77 -8.97 -2.01
CA GLN A 7 10.03 -8.72 -3.25
C GLN A 7 10.25 -9.79 -4.33
N ALA A 8 11.41 -10.44 -4.37
CA ALA A 8 11.68 -11.54 -5.30
C ALA A 8 10.80 -12.77 -5.04
N PHE A 9 10.48 -13.07 -3.78
CA PHE A 9 9.57 -14.14 -3.40
C PHE A 9 8.13 -13.82 -3.83
N TYR A 10 7.64 -12.62 -3.53
CA TYR A 10 6.29 -12.20 -3.93
C TYR A 10 6.13 -12.11 -5.44
N ARG A 11 7.17 -11.67 -6.16
CA ARG A 11 7.21 -11.72 -7.62
C ARG A 11 7.00 -13.15 -8.13
N LYS A 12 7.65 -14.14 -7.52
CA LYS A 12 7.47 -15.55 -7.90
C LYS A 12 6.02 -15.99 -7.68
N LEU A 13 5.41 -15.62 -6.54
CA LEU A 13 4.00 -15.94 -6.27
C LEU A 13 3.05 -15.28 -7.28
N HIS A 14 3.26 -14.00 -7.58
CA HIS A 14 2.48 -13.26 -8.58
C HIS A 14 2.60 -13.85 -9.99
N GLN A 15 3.79 -14.31 -10.37
CA GLN A 15 4.03 -14.86 -11.70
C GLN A 15 3.55 -16.31 -11.85
N GLN A 16 3.68 -17.14 -10.80
CA GLN A 16 3.42 -18.58 -10.89
C GLN A 16 2.03 -18.98 -10.41
N TYR A 17 1.47 -18.28 -9.43
CA TYR A 17 0.25 -18.70 -8.74
C TYR A 17 -0.88 -17.67 -8.80
N GLY A 18 -0.67 -16.53 -9.47
CA GLY A 18 -1.72 -15.50 -9.61
C GLY A 18 -2.00 -14.75 -8.31
N LEU A 19 -0.99 -14.49 -7.47
CA LEU A 19 -1.16 -13.54 -6.36
C LEU A 19 -1.50 -12.16 -6.93
N ASP A 20 -2.70 -11.63 -6.65
CA ASP A 20 -3.18 -10.38 -7.24
C ASP A 20 -2.89 -9.14 -6.39
N LEU A 21 -2.82 -9.30 -5.07
CA LEU A 21 -2.67 -8.20 -4.12
C LEU A 21 -1.85 -8.67 -2.91
N LEU A 22 -0.90 -7.85 -2.48
CA LEU A 22 -0.18 -8.01 -1.21
C LEU A 22 -0.64 -6.94 -0.21
N VAL A 23 -0.97 -7.37 1.01
CA VAL A 23 -1.34 -6.49 2.11
C VAL A 23 -0.37 -6.72 3.26
N THR A 24 0.32 -5.68 3.71
CA THR A 24 1.23 -5.75 4.86
C THR A 24 0.89 -4.65 5.88
N GLY A 25 1.60 -4.63 7.00
CA GLY A 25 1.45 -3.64 8.06
C GLY A 25 2.81 -3.40 8.70
N HIS A 26 2.90 -3.52 10.01
CA HIS A 26 4.13 -3.37 10.81
C HIS A 26 4.67 -1.94 10.88
N ARG A 27 4.94 -1.27 9.74
CA ARG A 27 5.35 0.13 9.76
C ARG A 27 4.17 1.05 10.03
N HIS A 28 4.37 2.08 10.84
CA HIS A 28 3.29 2.93 11.32
C HIS A 28 2.92 4.04 10.31
N ASP A 29 2.72 3.65 9.06
CA ASP A 29 2.33 4.50 7.93
C ASP A 29 1.32 3.80 6.99
N GLN A 30 0.89 4.51 5.95
CA GLN A 30 0.08 4.04 4.83
C GLN A 30 0.86 4.22 3.53
N GLU A 31 1.10 3.13 2.81
CA GLU A 31 1.78 3.17 1.53
C GLU A 31 1.10 2.34 0.45
N LEU A 32 0.62 2.96 -0.63
CA LEU A 32 0.12 2.25 -1.80
C LEU A 32 1.20 2.13 -2.88
N TRP A 33 1.62 0.90 -3.17
CA TRP A 33 2.63 0.57 -4.15
C TRP A 33 1.98 0.04 -5.41
N THR A 34 1.82 0.91 -6.41
CA THR A 34 1.27 0.49 -7.70
C THR A 34 2.35 -0.14 -8.59
N PRO A 35 1.98 -0.90 -9.63
CA PRO A 35 2.92 -1.50 -10.57
C PRO A 35 3.78 -0.48 -11.33
N SER A 36 3.31 0.77 -11.46
CA SER A 36 4.04 1.84 -12.15
C SER A 36 5.13 2.48 -11.28
N MET A 37 5.16 2.22 -9.97
CA MET A 37 6.17 2.77 -9.06
C MET A 37 7.49 1.97 -9.11
N THR A 38 8.12 1.93 -10.28
CA THR A 38 9.35 1.16 -10.54
C THR A 38 10.57 1.61 -9.72
N TYR A 39 10.48 2.73 -9.00
CA TYR A 39 11.50 3.18 -8.06
C TYR A 39 11.45 2.45 -6.70
N LYS A 40 10.33 1.78 -6.36
CA LYS A 40 10.18 1.01 -5.10
C LYS A 40 9.51 -0.35 -5.24
N ASN A 41 8.68 -0.56 -6.27
CA ASN A 41 7.96 -1.80 -6.53
C ASN A 41 8.61 -2.60 -7.66
N PHE A 42 9.33 -3.66 -7.28
CA PHE A 42 10.01 -4.62 -8.14
C PHE A 42 9.33 -6.01 -8.14
N MET A 43 8.08 -6.10 -7.66
CA MET A 43 7.34 -7.36 -7.54
C MET A 43 6.70 -7.86 -8.84
N GLY A 44 7.12 -7.31 -9.98
CA GLY A 44 6.77 -7.81 -11.31
C GLY A 44 5.31 -7.61 -11.70
N GLY A 45 4.72 -6.47 -11.32
CA GLY A 45 3.33 -6.12 -11.65
C GLY A 45 2.34 -6.28 -10.50
N LEU A 46 2.78 -6.82 -9.35
CA LEU A 46 1.96 -6.97 -8.16
C LEU A 46 1.72 -5.60 -7.48
N THR A 47 0.47 -5.28 -7.19
CA THR A 47 0.12 -4.17 -6.29
C THR A 47 0.31 -4.61 -4.85
N CYS A 48 0.86 -3.72 -4.03
CA CYS A 48 1.01 -3.92 -2.60
C CYS A 48 0.51 -2.68 -1.87
N PHE A 49 -0.02 -2.84 -0.65
CA PHE A 49 -0.10 -1.72 0.28
C PHE A 49 0.30 -2.08 1.70
N VAL A 50 0.87 -1.10 2.40
CA VAL A 50 1.23 -1.17 3.81
C VAL A 50 0.19 -0.40 4.61
N THR A 51 -0.38 -1.01 5.65
CA THR A 51 -1.41 -0.39 6.50
C THR A 51 -1.14 -0.59 7.98
N GLY A 52 -0.07 0.02 8.51
CA GLY A 52 0.22 0.00 9.94
C GLY A 52 -0.10 1.30 10.68
N GLY A 53 -0.43 2.37 9.96
CA GLY A 53 -0.93 3.64 10.51
C GLY A 53 -2.38 3.61 11.02
N GLY A 54 -2.81 2.56 11.72
CA GLY A 54 -4.22 2.38 12.14
C GLY A 54 -4.69 3.25 13.31
N GLY A 55 -3.82 4.12 13.86
CA GLY A 55 -4.13 4.98 15.02
C GLY A 55 -3.44 4.58 16.33
N GLY A 56 -2.26 3.93 16.26
CA GLY A 56 -1.38 3.74 17.43
C GLY A 56 -0.83 5.06 17.97
N ILE A 57 -0.13 5.02 19.11
CA ILE A 57 0.42 6.22 19.78
C ILE A 57 1.47 6.93 18.92
N THR A 58 2.23 6.19 18.11
CA THR A 58 3.33 6.72 17.29
C THR A 58 3.08 6.45 15.81
N SER A 59 3.36 7.45 14.98
CA SER A 59 3.50 7.34 13.52
C SER A 59 4.96 7.13 13.14
N GLU A 60 5.23 6.72 11.91
CA GLU A 60 6.59 6.52 11.39
C GLU A 60 7.28 7.88 11.13
N ALA A 61 6.51 8.85 10.62
CA ALA A 61 6.97 10.20 10.31
C ALA A 61 6.04 11.28 10.91
N THR A 62 6.25 12.53 10.51
CA THR A 62 5.47 13.68 10.99
C THR A 62 3.98 13.51 10.68
N PRO A 63 3.05 13.43 11.66
CA PRO A 63 1.63 13.12 11.38
C PRO A 63 0.83 14.31 10.82
N ASN A 64 1.48 15.43 10.51
CA ASN A 64 0.83 16.61 9.94
C ASN A 64 0.67 16.42 8.43
N PRO A 65 -0.56 16.29 7.89
CA PRO A 65 -0.77 16.10 6.45
C PRO A 65 -0.32 17.28 5.59
N GLU A 66 -0.04 18.45 6.17
CA GLU A 66 0.52 19.62 5.47
C GLU A 66 2.05 19.64 5.45
N ASP A 67 2.74 18.78 6.21
CA ASP A 67 4.21 18.64 6.22
C ASP A 67 4.63 17.19 5.95
N LYS A 68 4.74 16.85 4.66
CA LYS A 68 5.02 15.48 4.17
C LYS A 68 6.48 15.23 3.81
N LYS A 69 7.41 16.08 4.26
CA LYS A 69 8.81 16.06 3.78
C LYS A 69 9.56 14.76 4.10
N ASP A 70 9.13 14.07 5.14
CA ASP A 70 9.70 12.85 5.71
C ASP A 70 8.82 11.62 5.49
N TRP A 71 7.73 11.75 4.70
CA TRP A 71 6.80 10.65 4.45
C TRP A 71 7.36 9.69 3.40
N TYR A 72 7.25 8.39 3.67
CA TYR A 72 7.49 7.34 2.68
C TYR A 72 6.24 7.06 1.82
N GLY A 73 5.08 7.29 2.41
CA GLY A 73 3.76 7.00 1.88
C GLY A 73 2.88 8.19 1.58
N GLU A 74 1.63 7.89 1.29
CA GLU A 74 0.61 8.91 1.09
C GLU A 74 -0.03 9.40 2.39
N GLY A 75 0.11 8.68 3.51
CA GLY A 75 -0.52 8.99 4.80
C GLY A 75 0.19 8.35 6.00
N GLU A 76 0.13 9.00 7.16
CA GLU A 76 0.63 8.45 8.44
C GLU A 76 -0.47 7.71 9.22
N TYR A 77 -1.70 8.23 9.20
CA TYR A 77 -2.85 7.60 9.84
C TYR A 77 -4.00 7.41 8.86
N GLY A 78 -4.67 6.26 8.95
CA GLY A 78 -5.77 5.96 8.04
C GLY A 78 -6.08 4.48 7.96
N PHE A 79 -6.78 4.11 6.89
CA PHE A 79 -7.13 2.75 6.55
C PHE A 79 -7.29 2.60 5.04
N TYR A 80 -7.27 1.37 4.54
CA TYR A 80 -7.65 1.07 3.17
C TYR A 80 -9.07 0.52 3.10
N ASP A 81 -9.85 1.03 2.15
CA ASP A 81 -11.13 0.45 1.75
C ASP A 81 -10.99 -0.31 0.43
N LEU A 82 -11.63 -1.49 0.35
CA LEU A 82 -11.54 -2.39 -0.79
C LEU A 82 -12.93 -2.72 -1.31
N THR A 83 -13.18 -2.35 -2.57
CA THR A 83 -14.37 -2.81 -3.30
C THR A 83 -13.96 -3.92 -4.28
N ILE A 84 -14.41 -5.14 -4.01
CA ILE A 84 -14.04 -6.34 -4.77
C ILE A 84 -15.19 -6.78 -5.67
N THR A 85 -14.88 -7.01 -6.94
CA THR A 85 -15.76 -7.66 -7.91
C THR A 85 -15.05 -8.87 -8.53
N LYS A 86 -15.77 -9.65 -9.35
CA LYS A 86 -15.13 -10.71 -10.14
C LYS A 86 -14.04 -10.19 -11.08
N ALA A 87 -14.15 -8.94 -11.55
CA ALA A 87 -13.27 -8.40 -12.58
C ALA A 87 -12.17 -7.47 -12.04
N SER A 88 -12.32 -6.98 -10.81
CA SER A 88 -11.43 -5.95 -10.28
C SER A 88 -11.46 -5.86 -8.76
N ILE A 89 -10.38 -5.30 -8.21
CA ILE A 89 -10.27 -4.86 -6.82
C ILE A 89 -9.95 -3.35 -6.86
N LYS A 90 -10.90 -2.51 -6.44
CA LYS A 90 -10.64 -1.08 -6.20
C LYS A 90 -10.08 -0.93 -4.79
N ILE A 91 -8.99 -0.17 -4.67
CA ILE A 91 -8.29 0.08 -3.41
C ILE A 91 -8.25 1.59 -3.20
N GLU A 92 -8.69 2.04 -2.03
CA GLU A 92 -8.70 3.45 -1.65
C GLU A 92 -7.96 3.63 -0.33
N SER A 93 -6.90 4.44 -0.36
CA SER A 93 -6.20 4.90 0.84
C SER A 93 -6.95 6.08 1.43
N ILE A 94 -7.48 5.91 2.64
CA ILE A 94 -8.35 6.90 3.30
C ILE A 94 -7.66 7.39 4.56
N ASN A 95 -7.45 8.70 4.64
CA ASN A 95 -6.86 9.35 5.81
C ASN A 95 -7.79 9.27 7.03
N TYR A 96 -7.25 9.54 8.22
CA TYR A 96 -8.03 9.59 9.46
C TYR A 96 -9.22 10.58 9.43
N ASP A 97 -9.18 11.61 8.57
CA ASP A 97 -10.26 12.59 8.40
C ASP A 97 -11.28 12.20 7.31
N GLY A 98 -11.18 10.98 6.77
CA GLY A 98 -12.10 10.43 5.77
C GLY A 98 -11.80 10.84 4.33
N LYS A 99 -10.72 11.60 4.07
CA LYS A 99 -10.32 11.96 2.70
C LYS A 99 -9.57 10.82 2.02
N VAL A 100 -9.94 10.54 0.76
CA VAL A 100 -9.14 9.65 -0.10
C VAL A 100 -7.85 10.36 -0.48
N LEU A 101 -6.71 9.75 -0.17
CA LEU A 101 -5.37 10.27 -0.46
C LEU A 101 -4.81 9.72 -1.76
N LEU A 102 -5.10 8.46 -2.06
CA LEU A 102 -4.63 7.76 -3.25
C LEU A 102 -5.53 6.55 -3.52
N ASP A 103 -5.71 6.19 -4.78
CA ASP A 103 -6.48 5.02 -5.18
C ASP A 103 -5.85 4.25 -6.34
N THR A 104 -6.26 3.00 -6.51
CA THR A 104 -5.91 2.21 -7.68
C THR A 104 -6.94 1.11 -7.96
N ILE A 105 -6.85 0.52 -9.15
CA ILE A 105 -7.64 -0.64 -9.55
C ILE A 105 -6.68 -1.76 -9.94
N VAL A 106 -6.81 -2.91 -9.28
CA VAL A 106 -6.14 -4.14 -9.64
C VAL A 106 -7.08 -5.00 -10.47
N TYR A 107 -6.55 -5.55 -11.57
CA TYR A 107 -7.22 -6.54 -12.39
C TYR A 107 -6.62 -7.92 -12.08
N PRO A 108 -7.37 -8.83 -11.44
CA PRO A 108 -6.89 -10.18 -11.15
C PRO A 108 -6.41 -10.92 -12.39
N LYS A 109 -5.42 -11.81 -12.22
CA LYS A 109 -4.88 -12.65 -13.30
C LYS A 109 -5.80 -13.78 -13.74
#